data_AF-A0A6M1ZX09-F1
#
_entry.id   AF-A0A6M1ZX09-F1
#
_cell.length_a   1.000
_cell.length_b   1.000
_cell.length_c   1.000
_cell.angle_alpha   90.00
_cell.angle_beta   90.00
_cell.angle_gamma   90.00
#
_symmetry.space_group_name_H-M   'P 1'
#
loop_
_entity.id
_entity.type
_entity.pdbx_description
1 polymer ?
#
loop_
_entity_poly.entity_id
_entity_poly.type
_entity_poly.pdbx_seq_one_letter_code
_entity_poly.pdbx_strand_id
1 'polypeptide(L)'
;MKNLNSVIANKDWETLLKSYTPSDLASNLTFIEALVLSRKILENEAWNDELQTYAIDLINAIRSKYPIDWNHDWRHDAYLGYAYDLRGWDHEEQYHAYNRAAEKCVSPNPEILMRIAMNWSCPGIYMKKNNEQKAITMLKKALSKTPYVEGVSCLIDLYNEVGDEEKKQHWEKILKESEKSQLYAPYEFLNIFEKYGW
;
A
#
# COMPACT_ATOMS: atom_id res chain seq x y z
N MET A 1 10.84 32.44 2.88
CA MET A 1 10.61 31.00 3.08
C MET A 1 11.51 30.51 4.21
N LYS A 2 10.95 29.81 5.22
CA LYS A 2 11.78 29.14 6.25
C LYS A 2 12.61 28.05 5.58
N ASN A 3 13.81 27.78 6.07
CA ASN A 3 14.67 26.71 5.54
C ASN A 3 13.95 25.34 5.60
N LEU A 4 13.69 24.72 4.44
CA LEU A 4 12.96 23.44 4.32
C LEU A 4 13.57 22.34 5.19
N ASN A 5 14.91 22.24 5.25
CA ASN A 5 15.59 21.23 6.06
C ASN A 5 15.31 21.41 7.56
N SER A 6 15.21 22.65 8.02
CA SER A 6 14.83 22.94 9.41
C SER A 6 13.38 22.58 9.70
N VAL A 7 12.47 22.80 8.74
CA VAL A 7 11.05 22.43 8.88
C VAL A 7 10.90 20.92 9.00
N ILE A 8 11.57 20.17 8.13
CA ILE A 8 11.55 18.69 8.14
C ILE A 8 12.21 18.13 9.40
N ALA A 9 13.37 18.65 9.81
CA ALA A 9 14.10 18.17 10.99
C ALA A 9 13.29 18.34 12.29
N ASN A 10 12.54 19.43 12.39
CA ASN A 10 11.72 19.74 13.56
C ASN A 10 10.31 19.13 13.50
N LYS A 11 9.97 18.37 12.44
CA LYS A 11 8.61 17.86 12.18
C LYS A 11 7.54 18.98 12.22
N ASP A 12 7.88 20.18 11.78
CA ASP A 12 6.98 21.36 11.75
C ASP A 12 6.03 21.25 10.54
N TRP A 13 5.12 20.27 10.59
CA TRP A 13 4.26 19.92 9.46
C TRP A 13 3.27 21.02 9.11
N GLU A 14 2.80 21.79 10.08
CA GLU A 14 1.93 22.93 9.84
C GLU A 14 2.61 23.98 8.96
N THR A 15 3.88 24.31 9.25
CA THR A 15 4.65 25.21 8.39
C THR A 15 4.87 24.60 7.01
N LEU A 16 5.15 23.30 6.93
CA LEU A 16 5.37 22.60 5.65
C LEU A 16 4.15 22.77 4.73
N LEU A 17 2.96 22.40 5.23
CA LEU A 17 1.68 22.49 4.52
C LEU A 17 1.40 23.91 4.02
N LYS A 18 1.67 24.92 4.85
CA LYS A 18 1.39 26.33 4.52
C LYS A 18 2.40 26.95 3.56
N SER A 19 3.64 26.44 3.53
CA SER A 19 4.76 27.12 2.86
C SER A 19 5.21 26.44 1.58
N TYR A 20 4.83 25.19 1.35
CA TYR A 20 5.30 24.39 0.23
C TYR A 20 4.14 23.61 -0.39
N THR A 21 4.00 23.68 -1.71
CA THR A 21 3.11 22.74 -2.40
C THR A 21 3.82 21.40 -2.61
N PRO A 22 3.09 20.28 -2.77
CA PRO A 22 3.68 18.99 -3.11
C PRO A 22 4.58 19.03 -4.36
N SER A 23 4.18 19.82 -5.37
CA SER A 23 4.96 20.02 -6.61
C SER A 23 6.26 20.79 -6.35
N ASP A 24 6.23 21.81 -5.48
CA ASP A 24 7.43 22.54 -5.08
C ASP A 24 8.41 21.61 -4.38
N LEU A 25 7.95 20.78 -3.43
CA LEU A 25 8.80 19.82 -2.73
C LEU A 25 9.41 18.80 -3.70
N ALA A 26 8.61 18.20 -4.58
CA ALA A 26 9.10 17.28 -5.60
C ALA A 26 10.11 17.93 -6.55
N SER A 27 10.07 19.25 -6.74
CA SER A 27 11.02 19.96 -7.60
C SER A 27 12.31 20.39 -6.88
N ASN A 28 12.28 20.54 -5.55
CA ASN A 28 13.40 21.02 -4.74
C ASN A 28 14.16 19.92 -4.02
N LEU A 29 13.61 18.71 -3.95
CA LEU A 29 14.22 17.53 -3.33
C LEU A 29 14.64 16.53 -4.40
N THR A 30 15.63 15.68 -4.13
CA THR A 30 15.88 14.51 -4.97
C THR A 30 14.72 13.50 -4.86
N PHE A 31 14.61 12.57 -5.82
CA PHE A 31 13.60 11.51 -5.81
C PHE A 31 13.52 10.79 -4.44
N ILE A 32 14.68 10.43 -3.90
CA ILE A 32 14.79 9.70 -2.63
C ILE A 32 14.42 10.56 -1.43
N GLU A 33 14.90 11.80 -1.36
CA GLU A 33 14.56 12.71 -0.27
C GLU A 33 13.05 12.99 -0.23
N ALA A 34 12.44 13.16 -1.41
CA ALA A 34 11.01 13.39 -1.52
C ALA A 34 10.18 12.15 -1.10
N LEU A 35 10.61 10.95 -1.50
CA LEU A 35 9.97 9.70 -1.06
C LEU A 35 10.07 9.50 0.46
N VAL A 36 11.26 9.73 1.02
CA VAL A 36 11.45 9.63 2.48
C VAL A 36 10.59 10.66 3.21
N LEU A 37 10.49 11.89 2.68
CA LEU A 37 9.62 12.91 3.25
C LEU A 37 8.14 12.51 3.18
N SER A 38 7.67 11.98 2.05
CA SER A 38 6.27 11.56 1.94
C SER A 38 5.93 10.49 2.96
N ARG A 39 6.83 9.55 3.23
CA ARG A 39 6.63 8.53 4.28
C ARG A 39 6.57 9.13 5.68
N LYS A 40 7.47 10.08 6.00
CA LYS A 40 7.44 10.80 7.30
C LYS A 40 6.12 11.49 7.57
N ILE A 41 5.51 12.05 6.53
CA ILE A 41 4.24 12.76 6.63
C ILE A 41 3.08 11.75 6.72
N LEU A 42 3.14 10.69 5.91
CA LEU A 42 2.11 9.65 5.85
C LEU A 42 1.99 8.87 7.17
N GLU A 43 3.11 8.40 7.72
CA GLU A 43 3.23 7.62 8.97
C GLU A 43 3.53 8.54 10.17
N ASN A 44 2.86 9.69 10.25
CA ASN A 44 3.04 10.61 11.37
C ASN A 44 2.51 10.00 12.70
N GLU A 45 3.03 10.48 13.83
CA GLU A 45 2.74 9.89 15.16
C GLU A 45 1.25 9.97 15.57
N ALA A 46 0.51 10.92 15.01
CA ALA A 46 -0.90 11.12 15.28
C ALA A 46 -1.67 11.30 13.96
N TRP A 47 -2.75 10.52 13.80
CA TRP A 47 -3.61 10.57 12.63
C TRP A 47 -4.06 12.00 12.30
N ASN A 48 -3.87 12.42 11.05
CA ASN A 48 -4.23 13.75 10.56
C ASN A 48 -4.54 13.71 9.04
N ASP A 49 -5.82 13.70 8.70
CA ASP A 49 -6.29 13.54 7.32
C ASP A 49 -5.64 14.53 6.33
N GLU A 50 -5.33 15.75 6.75
CA GLU A 50 -4.67 16.76 5.91
C GLU A 50 -3.23 16.34 5.58
N LEU A 51 -2.49 15.80 6.56
CA LEU A 51 -1.14 15.27 6.35
C LEU A 51 -1.16 14.01 5.50
N GLN A 52 -2.08 13.07 5.72
CA GLN A 52 -2.21 11.88 4.88
C GLN A 52 -2.53 12.27 3.42
N THR A 53 -3.44 13.23 3.22
CA THR A 53 -3.79 13.76 1.88
C THR A 53 -2.57 14.41 1.23
N TYR A 54 -1.87 15.27 1.96
CA TYR A 54 -0.68 15.94 1.46
C TYR A 54 0.44 14.97 1.10
N ALA A 55 0.64 13.90 1.88
CA ALA A 55 1.60 12.86 1.58
C ALA A 55 1.28 12.15 0.26
N ILE A 56 0.00 11.80 0.03
CA ILE A 56 -0.46 11.20 -1.23
C ILE A 56 -0.23 12.15 -2.41
N ASP A 57 -0.57 13.43 -2.26
CA ASP A 57 -0.33 14.45 -3.28
C ASP A 57 1.17 14.59 -3.59
N LEU A 58 2.03 14.51 -2.57
CA LEU A 58 3.48 14.51 -2.74
C LEU A 58 3.96 13.25 -3.46
N ILE A 59 3.45 12.07 -3.15
CA ILE A 59 3.79 10.83 -3.88
C ILE A 59 3.41 10.96 -5.36
N ASN A 60 2.23 11.51 -5.67
CA ASN A 60 1.81 11.74 -7.05
C ASN A 60 2.67 12.80 -7.77
N ALA A 61 3.07 13.87 -7.08
CA ALA A 61 4.00 14.86 -7.61
C ALA A 61 5.38 14.25 -7.90
N ILE A 62 5.90 13.41 -7.00
CA ILE A 62 7.16 12.66 -7.18
C ILE A 62 7.08 11.77 -8.41
N ARG A 63 6.01 10.96 -8.53
CA ARG A 63 5.77 10.07 -9.68
C ARG A 63 5.77 10.84 -11.01
N SER A 64 5.15 12.01 -11.02
CA SER A 64 5.06 12.87 -12.22
C SER A 64 6.40 13.51 -12.58
N LYS A 65 7.18 13.91 -11.57
CA LYS A 65 8.47 14.57 -11.74
C LYS A 65 9.61 13.62 -12.10
N TYR A 66 9.60 12.41 -11.52
CA TYR A 66 10.64 11.40 -11.65
C TYR A 66 10.09 10.10 -12.29
N PRO A 67 9.54 10.15 -13.52
CA PRO A 67 8.90 8.99 -14.12
C PRO A 67 9.89 7.85 -14.41
N ILE A 68 11.17 8.17 -14.66
CA ILE A 68 12.21 7.15 -14.92
C ILE A 68 12.52 6.41 -13.62
N ASP A 69 12.85 7.13 -12.55
CA ASP A 69 13.15 6.53 -11.24
C ASP A 69 11.94 5.79 -10.66
N TRP A 70 10.75 6.37 -10.78
CA TRP A 70 9.49 5.76 -10.36
C TRP A 70 9.26 4.42 -11.05
N ASN A 71 9.45 4.36 -12.36
CA ASN A 71 9.14 3.17 -13.16
C ASN A 71 10.21 2.08 -13.11
N HIS A 72 11.37 2.35 -12.52
CA HIS A 72 12.43 1.36 -12.35
C HIS A 72 12.05 0.24 -11.37
N ASP A 73 11.14 0.49 -10.42
CA ASP A 73 10.81 -0.46 -9.35
C ASP A 73 9.30 -0.53 -9.11
N TRP A 74 8.76 -1.74 -8.99
CA TRP A 74 7.34 -1.97 -8.70
C TRP A 74 6.94 -1.48 -7.31
N ARG A 75 7.90 -1.44 -6.37
CA ARG A 75 7.66 -1.08 -4.97
C ARG A 75 7.16 0.35 -4.81
N HIS A 76 7.46 1.24 -5.74
CA HIS A 76 6.94 2.61 -5.72
C HIS A 76 5.42 2.65 -5.95
N ASP A 77 4.90 1.87 -6.91
CA ASP A 77 3.44 1.78 -7.10
C ASP A 77 2.77 1.03 -5.94
N ALA A 78 3.42 0.01 -5.37
CA ALA A 78 2.89 -0.66 -4.18
C ALA A 78 2.85 0.29 -2.96
N TYR A 79 3.86 1.13 -2.78
CA TYR A 79 3.88 2.16 -1.75
C TYR A 79 2.78 3.21 -1.94
N LEU A 80 2.50 3.64 -3.18
CA LEU A 80 1.34 4.49 -3.46
C LEU A 80 0.01 3.79 -3.12
N GLY A 81 -0.12 2.51 -3.46
CA GLY A 81 -1.28 1.70 -3.07
C GLY A 81 -1.45 1.61 -1.55
N TYR A 82 -0.36 1.47 -0.82
CA TYR A 82 -0.34 1.50 0.64
C TYR A 82 -0.77 2.86 1.20
N ALA A 83 -0.33 3.96 0.60
CA ALA A 83 -0.75 5.30 1.03
C ALA A 83 -2.27 5.50 0.88
N TYR A 84 -2.86 5.03 -0.22
CA TYR A 84 -4.32 5.04 -0.40
C TYR A 84 -5.04 4.11 0.59
N ASP A 85 -4.48 2.92 0.86
CA ASP A 85 -5.00 1.95 1.83
C ASP A 85 -5.07 2.54 3.23
N LEU A 86 -3.99 3.19 3.69
CA LEU A 86 -3.95 3.87 4.97
C LEU A 86 -5.06 4.91 5.09
N ARG A 87 -5.27 5.72 4.04
CA ARG A 87 -6.30 6.76 4.02
C ARG A 87 -7.70 6.17 4.19
N GLY A 88 -7.99 5.04 3.54
CA GLY A 88 -9.19 4.21 3.78
C GLY A 88 -10.44 4.47 2.91
N TRP A 89 -10.38 5.36 1.92
CA TRP A 89 -11.54 5.76 1.09
C TRP A 89 -11.28 5.82 -0.42
N ASP A 90 -10.01 5.79 -0.85
CA ASP A 90 -9.62 5.86 -2.26
C ASP A 90 -9.35 4.45 -2.86
N HIS A 91 -10.28 3.51 -2.68
CA HIS A 91 -10.11 2.10 -3.07
C HIS A 91 -9.84 1.91 -4.58
N GLU A 92 -10.36 2.78 -5.44
CA GLU A 92 -10.09 2.72 -6.88
C GLU A 92 -8.61 3.02 -7.19
N GLU A 93 -8.06 4.06 -6.58
CA GLU A 93 -6.66 4.42 -6.75
C GLU A 93 -5.72 3.40 -6.09
N GLN A 94 -6.11 2.87 -4.93
CA GLN A 94 -5.45 1.73 -4.28
C GLN A 94 -5.36 0.53 -5.23
N TYR A 95 -6.49 0.09 -5.79
CA TYR A 95 -6.55 -1.01 -6.75
C TYR A 95 -5.66 -0.75 -7.96
N HIS A 96 -5.73 0.44 -8.55
CA HIS A 96 -4.94 0.80 -9.72
C HIS A 96 -3.44 0.85 -9.43
N ALA A 97 -3.04 1.34 -8.26
CA ALA A 97 -1.65 1.35 -7.84
C ALA A 97 -1.09 -0.07 -7.69
N TYR A 98 -1.78 -0.96 -6.98
CA TYR A 98 -1.32 -2.35 -6.86
C TYR A 98 -1.32 -3.11 -8.19
N ASN A 99 -2.27 -2.84 -9.10
CA ASN A 99 -2.23 -3.44 -10.44
C ASN A 99 -1.00 -2.98 -11.25
N ARG A 100 -0.67 -1.68 -11.23
CA ARG A 100 0.57 -1.18 -11.87
C ARG A 100 1.81 -1.82 -11.26
N ALA A 101 1.83 -2.01 -9.93
CA ALA A 101 2.91 -2.73 -9.26
C ALA A 101 3.01 -4.19 -9.75
N ALA A 102 1.88 -4.89 -9.86
CA ALA A 102 1.84 -6.26 -10.35
C ALA A 102 2.32 -6.37 -11.81
N GLU A 103 1.95 -5.43 -12.69
CA GLU A 103 2.38 -5.39 -14.10
C GLU A 103 3.89 -5.22 -14.25
N LYS A 104 4.54 -4.53 -13.31
CA LYS A 104 6.00 -4.35 -13.28
C LYS A 104 6.75 -5.57 -12.73
N CYS A 105 6.06 -6.51 -12.10
CA CYS A 105 6.67 -7.72 -11.56
C CYS A 105 6.71 -8.84 -12.61
N VAL A 106 7.86 -9.49 -12.79
CA VAL A 106 7.93 -10.75 -13.58
C VAL A 106 7.03 -11.83 -12.96
N SER A 107 6.97 -11.87 -11.63
CA SER A 107 6.02 -12.64 -10.86
C SER A 107 5.51 -11.77 -9.71
N PRO A 108 4.21 -11.42 -9.66
CA PRO A 108 3.69 -10.57 -8.61
C PRO A 108 3.98 -11.13 -7.23
N ASN A 109 4.52 -10.30 -6.36
CA ASN A 109 4.74 -10.62 -4.95
C ASN A 109 3.40 -11.06 -4.31
N PRO A 110 3.38 -12.10 -3.45
CA PRO A 110 2.20 -12.50 -2.70
C PRO A 110 1.42 -11.34 -2.08
N GLU A 111 2.11 -10.35 -1.51
CA GLU A 111 1.49 -9.18 -0.89
C GLU A 111 0.69 -8.34 -1.87
N ILE A 112 1.24 -8.09 -3.07
CA ILE A 112 0.55 -7.33 -4.12
C ILE A 112 -0.73 -8.07 -4.52
N LEU A 113 -0.64 -9.39 -4.70
CA LEU A 113 -1.81 -10.22 -5.03
C LEU A 113 -2.87 -10.18 -3.93
N MET A 114 -2.46 -10.26 -2.66
CA MET A 114 -3.36 -10.14 -1.52
C MET A 114 -4.05 -8.78 -1.51
N ARG A 115 -3.31 -7.69 -1.68
CA ARG A 115 -3.87 -6.33 -1.67
C ARG A 115 -4.85 -6.08 -2.82
N ILE A 116 -4.55 -6.57 -4.03
CA ILE A 116 -5.50 -6.52 -5.15
C ILE A 116 -6.75 -7.33 -4.80
N ALA A 117 -6.58 -8.55 -4.29
CA ALA A 117 -7.70 -9.43 -3.98
C ALA A 117 -8.62 -8.83 -2.92
N MET A 118 -8.07 -8.25 -1.86
CA MET A 118 -8.81 -7.64 -0.73
C MET A 118 -9.75 -6.50 -1.15
N ASN A 119 -9.55 -5.89 -2.33
CA ASN A 119 -10.48 -4.90 -2.87
C ASN A 119 -11.78 -5.52 -3.43
N TRP A 120 -12.05 -6.82 -3.23
CA TRP A 120 -13.27 -7.49 -3.71
C TRP A 120 -14.55 -6.99 -3.03
N SER A 121 -14.46 -6.63 -1.75
CA SER A 121 -15.60 -6.25 -0.90
C SER A 121 -15.82 -4.73 -0.85
N CYS A 122 -14.90 -3.94 -1.41
CA CYS A 122 -15.00 -2.50 -1.36
C CYS A 122 -16.01 -2.03 -2.44
N PRO A 123 -16.88 -1.04 -2.18
CA PRO A 123 -17.89 -0.58 -3.12
C PRO A 123 -17.28 0.21 -4.29
N GLY A 124 -17.69 -0.09 -5.53
CA GLY A 124 -17.31 0.70 -6.71
C GLY A 124 -17.24 -0.08 -8.03
N ILE A 125 -16.73 0.58 -9.08
CA ILE A 125 -16.61 0.02 -10.43
C ILE A 125 -15.70 -1.23 -10.45
N TYR A 126 -14.75 -1.33 -9.53
CA TYR A 126 -13.78 -2.43 -9.45
C TYR A 126 -14.37 -3.73 -8.88
N MET A 127 -15.50 -3.74 -8.16
CA MET A 127 -16.19 -5.00 -7.83
C MET A 127 -16.52 -5.80 -9.10
N LYS A 128 -16.83 -5.10 -10.21
CA LYS A 128 -17.03 -5.74 -11.52
C LYS A 128 -15.74 -6.31 -12.11
N LYS A 129 -14.58 -5.75 -11.73
CA LYS A 129 -13.25 -6.15 -12.22
C LYS A 129 -12.67 -7.29 -11.37
N ASN A 130 -12.91 -7.29 -10.06
CA ASN A 130 -12.40 -8.25 -9.09
C ASN A 130 -13.54 -8.85 -8.22
N ASN A 131 -14.21 -9.87 -8.76
CA ASN A 131 -15.24 -10.61 -8.03
C ASN A 131 -14.64 -11.66 -7.08
N GLU A 132 -15.49 -12.30 -6.29
CA GLU A 132 -15.15 -13.28 -5.26
C GLU A 132 -14.26 -14.40 -5.83
N GLN A 133 -14.63 -14.96 -6.99
CA GLN A 133 -13.87 -16.06 -7.60
C GLN A 133 -12.46 -15.64 -8.03
N LYS A 134 -12.29 -14.42 -8.58
CA LYS A 134 -10.98 -13.87 -8.93
C LYS A 134 -10.16 -13.61 -7.67
N ALA A 135 -10.76 -13.01 -6.64
CA ALA A 135 -10.12 -12.75 -5.36
C ALA A 135 -9.63 -14.05 -4.69
N ILE A 136 -10.49 -15.08 -4.63
CA ILE A 136 -10.13 -16.42 -4.13
C ILE A 136 -8.93 -16.99 -4.89
N THR A 137 -8.93 -16.87 -6.22
CA THR A 137 -7.84 -17.38 -7.07
C THR A 137 -6.52 -16.66 -6.79
N MET A 138 -6.56 -15.32 -6.68
CA MET A 138 -5.39 -14.51 -6.36
C MET A 138 -4.84 -14.83 -4.96
N LEU A 139 -5.71 -14.92 -3.96
CA LEU A 139 -5.32 -15.25 -2.59
C LEU A 139 -4.72 -16.65 -2.49
N LYS A 140 -5.31 -17.67 -3.11
CA LYS A 140 -4.71 -19.01 -3.16
C LYS A 140 -3.33 -19.01 -3.81
N LYS A 141 -3.14 -18.22 -4.87
CA LYS A 141 -1.83 -18.07 -5.51
C LYS A 141 -0.82 -17.40 -4.57
N ALA A 142 -1.21 -16.31 -3.91
CA ALA A 142 -0.38 -15.60 -2.95
C ALA A 142 0.03 -16.49 -1.76
N LEU A 143 -0.93 -17.24 -1.22
CA LEU A 143 -0.77 -18.04 -0.01
C LEU A 143 -0.20 -19.44 -0.28
N SER A 144 0.15 -19.76 -1.52
CA SER A 144 0.63 -21.09 -1.92
C SER A 144 1.93 -21.51 -1.23
N LYS A 145 2.75 -20.54 -0.79
CA LYS A 145 4.01 -20.79 -0.08
C LYS A 145 3.92 -20.47 1.41
N THR A 146 3.33 -19.31 1.73
CA THR A 146 3.21 -18.83 3.11
C THR A 146 1.77 -18.41 3.34
N PRO A 147 1.05 -19.04 4.27
CA PRO A 147 -0.33 -18.68 4.61
C PRO A 147 -0.33 -17.45 5.52
N TYR A 148 -0.12 -16.27 4.95
CA TYR A 148 -0.17 -15.03 5.74
C TYR A 148 -1.54 -14.82 6.37
N VAL A 149 -1.56 -14.43 7.65
CA VAL A 149 -2.77 -14.24 8.47
C VAL A 149 -3.79 -13.36 7.74
N GLU A 150 -3.37 -12.23 7.20
CA GLU A 150 -4.27 -11.28 6.52
C GLU A 150 -4.94 -11.90 5.29
N GLY A 151 -4.19 -12.70 4.51
CA GLY A 151 -4.70 -13.34 3.32
C GLY A 151 -5.62 -14.51 3.64
N VAL A 152 -5.29 -15.29 4.68
CA VAL A 152 -6.12 -16.40 5.13
C VAL A 152 -7.45 -15.89 5.69
N SER A 153 -7.43 -14.84 6.52
CA SER A 153 -8.65 -14.20 7.03
C SER A 153 -9.55 -13.72 5.88
N CYS A 154 -8.98 -13.07 4.86
CA CYS A 154 -9.74 -12.65 3.68
C CYS A 154 -10.33 -13.83 2.89
N LEU A 155 -9.64 -14.97 2.80
CA LEU A 155 -10.20 -16.18 2.20
C LEU A 155 -11.38 -16.75 3.00
N ILE A 156 -11.32 -16.71 4.33
CA ILE A 156 -12.42 -17.15 5.21
C ILE A 156 -13.66 -16.30 4.94
N ASP A 157 -13.50 -14.97 4.88
CA ASP A 157 -14.59 -14.04 4.58
C ASP A 157 -15.21 -14.30 3.21
N LEU A 158 -14.36 -14.50 2.18
CA LEU A 158 -14.80 -14.85 0.83
C LEU A 158 -15.58 -16.17 0.79
N TYR A 159 -15.10 -17.21 1.49
CA TYR A 159 -15.78 -18.51 1.54
C TYR A 159 -17.08 -18.46 2.32
N ASN A 160 -17.16 -17.62 3.34
CA ASN A 160 -18.40 -17.32 4.03
C ASN A 160 -19.40 -16.62 3.09
N GLU A 161 -18.95 -15.64 2.30
CA GLU A 161 -19.80 -14.91 1.34
C GLU A 161 -20.35 -15.82 0.24
N VAL A 162 -19.54 -16.72 -0.32
CA VAL A 162 -19.99 -17.66 -1.37
C VAL A 162 -20.70 -18.91 -0.82
N GLY A 163 -20.83 -19.05 0.51
CA GLY A 163 -21.53 -20.15 1.16
C GLY A 163 -20.81 -21.50 1.14
N ASP A 164 -19.48 -21.52 1.00
CA ASP A 164 -18.67 -22.75 0.99
C ASP A 164 -18.09 -23.03 2.39
N GLU A 165 -18.93 -23.62 3.25
CA GLU A 165 -18.61 -23.90 4.65
C GLU A 165 -17.44 -24.89 4.82
N GLU A 166 -17.27 -25.85 3.90
CA GLU A 166 -16.15 -26.81 3.97
C GLU A 166 -14.80 -26.09 3.77
N LYS A 167 -14.72 -25.21 2.77
CA LYS A 167 -13.51 -24.42 2.52
C LYS A 167 -13.25 -23.41 3.63
N LYS A 168 -14.30 -22.77 4.15
CA LYS A 168 -14.18 -21.86 5.30
C LYS A 168 -13.53 -22.57 6.50
N GLN A 169 -14.07 -23.73 6.92
CA GLN A 169 -13.52 -24.50 8.04
C GLN A 169 -12.09 -24.99 7.80
N HIS A 170 -11.73 -25.31 6.55
CA HIS A 170 -10.36 -25.64 6.20
C HIS A 170 -9.41 -24.47 6.45
N TRP A 171 -9.76 -23.26 5.99
CA TRP A 171 -8.94 -22.07 6.16
C TRP A 171 -8.92 -21.55 7.61
N GLU A 172 -9.99 -21.72 8.39
CA GLU A 172 -10.00 -21.41 9.83
C GLU A 172 -8.96 -22.23 10.62
N LYS A 173 -8.68 -23.47 10.20
CA LYS A 173 -7.61 -24.28 10.81
C LYS A 173 -6.24 -23.72 10.46
N ILE A 174 -6.04 -23.36 9.19
CA ILE A 174 -4.80 -22.74 8.70
C ILE A 174 -4.56 -21.39 9.39
N LEU A 175 -5.61 -20.59 9.64
CA LEU A 175 -5.50 -19.30 10.33
C LEU A 175 -4.87 -19.47 11.70
N LYS A 176 -5.35 -20.43 12.50
CA LYS A 176 -4.83 -20.71 13.85
C LYS A 176 -3.34 -21.08 13.83
N GLU A 177 -2.91 -21.86 12.84
CA GLU A 177 -1.50 -22.22 12.66
C GLU A 177 -0.64 -21.01 12.25
N SER A 178 -1.20 -20.15 11.40
CA SER A 178 -0.55 -18.94 10.89
C SER A 178 -0.37 -17.89 11.99
N GLU A 179 -1.40 -17.67 12.81
CA GLU A 179 -1.35 -16.79 13.99
C GLU A 179 -0.34 -17.29 15.02
N LYS A 180 -0.35 -18.60 15.32
CA LYS A 180 0.63 -19.21 16.24
C LYS A 180 2.07 -19.04 15.75
N SER A 181 2.26 -19.08 14.43
CA SER A 181 3.56 -18.93 13.79
C SER A 181 3.90 -17.48 13.45
N GLN A 182 3.02 -16.52 13.79
CA GLN A 182 3.17 -15.08 13.52
C GLN A 182 3.48 -14.77 12.05
N LEU A 183 2.81 -15.48 11.13
CA LEU A 183 2.99 -15.29 9.69
C LEU A 183 2.18 -14.09 9.20
N TYR A 184 2.68 -12.88 9.45
CA TYR A 184 2.09 -11.64 8.93
C TYR A 184 2.76 -11.22 7.62
N ALA A 185 2.01 -10.52 6.76
CA ALA A 185 2.57 -9.98 5.53
C ALA A 185 3.75 -9.02 5.86
N PRO A 186 4.94 -9.20 5.27
CA PRO A 186 6.14 -8.43 5.64
C PRO A 186 6.17 -6.97 5.15
N TYR A 187 5.28 -6.56 4.25
CA TYR A 187 5.29 -5.24 3.59
C TYR A 187 6.61 -4.98 2.84
N GLU A 188 7.11 -5.94 2.08
CA GLU A 188 8.42 -5.89 1.39
C GLU A 188 8.62 -4.64 0.51
N PHE A 189 7.54 -4.03 0.04
CA PHE A 189 7.61 -2.78 -0.71
C PHE A 189 8.08 -1.58 0.12
N LEU A 190 7.95 -1.62 1.44
CA LEU A 190 8.50 -0.61 2.34
C LEU A 190 10.02 -0.74 2.53
N ASN A 191 10.62 -1.85 2.10
CA ASN A 191 12.07 -2.06 2.20
C ASN A 191 12.86 -1.09 1.30
N ILE A 192 12.20 -0.38 0.38
CA ILE A 192 12.83 0.72 -0.38
C ILE A 192 13.40 1.82 0.53
N PHE A 193 12.91 1.91 1.77
CA PHE A 193 13.29 2.92 2.74
C PHE A 193 14.38 2.48 3.73
N GLU A 194 14.60 1.17 3.94
CA GLU A 194 15.53 0.63 4.95
C GLU A 194 16.95 1.19 4.80
N LYS A 195 17.43 1.29 3.56
CA LYS A 195 18.75 1.86 3.23
C LYS A 195 18.91 3.34 3.59
N TYR A 196 17.84 4.02 3.98
CA TYR A 196 17.82 5.44 4.35
C TYR A 196 17.60 5.67 5.85
N GLY A 197 17.82 4.63 6.68
CA GLY A 197 17.77 4.76 8.14
C GLY A 197 16.35 4.74 8.70
N TRP A 198 15.50 3.92 8.09
CA TRP A 198 14.14 3.61 8.52
C TRP A 198 14.00 2.17 8.93
#